data_AF-A0AAP0Z7F8-F1
#
_entry.id   AF-A0AAP0Z7F8-F1
#
_cell.length_a   1.000
_cell.length_b   1.000
_cell.length_c   1.000
_cell.angle_alpha   90.00
_cell.angle_beta   90.00
_cell.angle_gamma   90.00
#
_symmetry.space_group_name_H-M   'P 1'
#
loop_
_entity.id
_entity.type
_entity.pdbx_description
1 polymer ?
#
loop_
_entity_poly.entity_id
_entity_poly.type
_entity_poly.pdbx_seq_one_letter_code
_entity_poly.pdbx_strand_id
1 'polypeptide(L)' 'MTNYAGLEPLREDVTVLANDIYELLSRLKALESPKHHDAETVAELLARNAIGRIRDLYMEAYREALALNACFKD' A
#
# COMPACT_ATOMS: atom_id res chain seq x y z
N MET A 1 5.41 -28.46 13.75
CA MET A 1 4.01 -28.24 14.14
C MET A 1 3.65 -26.91 13.53
N THR A 2 2.88 -26.90 12.43
CA THR A 2 2.50 -25.65 11.74
C THR A 2 1.59 -24.88 12.68
N ASN A 3 2.03 -23.73 13.19
CA ASN A 3 1.40 -23.01 14.29
C ASN A 3 0.01 -22.42 13.94
N TYR A 4 -0.46 -22.63 12.69
CA TYR A 4 -1.64 -21.98 12.10
C TYR A 4 -2.56 -22.95 11.35
N ALA A 5 -2.51 -24.26 11.65
CA ALA A 5 -3.43 -25.22 11.05
C ALA A 5 -4.89 -24.84 11.39
N GLY A 6 -5.74 -24.63 10.37
CA GLY A 6 -7.13 -24.17 10.51
C GLY A 6 -7.33 -22.66 10.36
N LEU A 7 -6.26 -21.89 10.14
CA LEU A 7 -6.30 -20.44 9.88
C LEU A 7 -6.00 -20.09 8.42
N GLU A 8 -6.11 -21.06 7.52
CA GLU A 8 -5.91 -20.84 6.08
C GLU A 8 -6.79 -19.72 5.50
N PRO A 9 -8.08 -19.58 5.88
CA PRO A 9 -8.89 -18.45 5.42
C PRO A 9 -8.35 -17.09 5.87
N LEU A 10 -7.92 -16.99 7.13
CA LEU A 10 -7.36 -15.74 7.66
C LEU A 10 -6.04 -15.37 6.97
N ARG A 11 -5.21 -16.36 6.66
CA ARG A 11 -3.97 -16.14 5.88
C ARG A 11 -4.29 -15.63 4.46
N GLU A 12 -5.34 -16.16 3.84
CA GLU A 12 -5.79 -15.71 2.52
C GLU A 12 -6.29 -14.27 2.59
N ASP A 13 -7.14 -13.92 3.57
CA ASP A 13 -7.63 -12.56 3.80
C ASP A 13 -6.47 -11.57 3.99
N VAL A 14 -5.46 -11.93 4.78
CA VAL A 14 -4.27 -11.08 5.00
C VAL A 14 -3.43 -10.94 3.73
N THR A 15 -3.35 -11.99 2.91
CA THR A 15 -2.67 -11.93 1.61
C THR A 15 -3.39 -10.99 0.64
N VAL A 16 -4.73 -11.07 0.57
CA VAL A 16 -5.56 -10.19 -0.26
C VAL A 16 -5.40 -8.74 0.21
N LEU A 17 -5.48 -8.48 1.53
CA LEU A 17 -5.28 -7.14 2.09
C LEU A 17 -3.92 -6.55 1.68
N ALA A 18 -2.84 -7.31 1.79
CA ALA A 18 -1.51 -6.83 1.40
C ALA A 18 -1.44 -6.48 -0.10
N ASN A 19 -2.06 -7.31 -0.96
CA ASN A 19 -2.12 -7.05 -2.40
C ASN A 19 -2.95 -5.81 -2.74
N ASP A 20 -4.10 -5.61 -2.09
CA ASP A 20 -4.95 -4.44 -2.30
C ASP A 20 -4.23 -3.13 -1.94
N ILE A 21 -3.50 -3.13 -0.82
CA ILE A 21 -2.70 -1.96 -0.43
C ILE A 21 -1.57 -1.72 -1.44
N TYR A 22 -0.91 -2.79 -1.92
CA TYR A 22 0.13 -2.67 -2.95
C TYR A 22 -0.39 -2.09 -4.27
N GLU A 23 -1.59 -2.51 -4.72
CA GLU A 23 -2.23 -1.94 -5.89
C GLU A 23 -2.55 -0.45 -5.71
N LEU A 24 -3.08 -0.08 -4.54
CA LEU A 24 -3.35 1.31 -4.21
C LEU A 24 -2.07 2.17 -4.24
N LEU A 25 -0.98 1.68 -3.63
CA LEU A 25 0.32 2.34 -3.65
C LEU A 25 0.86 2.51 -5.07
N SER A 26 0.65 1.53 -5.95
CA SER A 26 1.03 1.60 -7.36
C SER A 26 0.24 2.70 -8.10
N ARG A 27 -1.06 2.84 -7.81
CA ARG A 27 -1.90 3.92 -8.37
C ARG A 27 -1.46 5.29 -7.86
N LEU A 28 -1.22 5.44 -6.56
CA LEU A 28 -0.74 6.70 -5.97
C LEU A 28 0.61 7.12 -6.58
N LYS A 29 1.53 6.18 -6.77
CA LYS A 29 2.82 6.43 -7.43
C LYS A 29 2.66 6.88 -8.89
N ALA A 30 1.68 6.35 -9.62
CA ALA A 30 1.40 6.77 -10.98
C ALA A 30 0.89 8.22 -11.04
N LEU A 31 0.10 8.65 -10.06
CA LEU A 31 -0.39 10.03 -9.95
C LEU A 31 0.72 11.04 -9.64
N GLU A 32 1.82 10.60 -9.01
CA GLU A 32 3.01 11.43 -8.79
C GLU A 32 3.95 11.52 -10.01
N SER A 33 3.63 10.83 -11.11
CA SER A 33 4.56 10.67 -12.23
C SER A 33 4.87 11.98 -12.98
N PRO A 34 6.14 12.22 -13.36
CA PRO A 34 6.61 13.37 -14.14
C PRO A 34 5.85 13.67 -15.44
N LYS A 35 5.07 12.73 -15.96
CA LYS A 35 4.27 12.90 -17.19
C LYS A 35 3.17 13.97 -17.07
N HIS A 36 3.01 14.61 -15.92
CA HIS A 36 2.03 15.67 -15.65
C HIS A 36 2.67 17.05 -15.34
N HIS A 37 3.96 17.25 -15.64
CA HIS A 37 4.78 18.29 -14.99
C HIS A 37 5.03 19.61 -15.74
N ASP A 38 4.47 19.86 -16.92
CA ASP A 38 4.87 21.06 -17.69
C ASP A 38 4.20 22.38 -17.25
N ALA A 39 3.33 22.39 -16.24
CA ALA A 39 2.65 23.62 -15.81
C ALA A 39 2.23 23.64 -14.32
N GLU A 40 3.17 23.43 -13.38
CA GLU A 40 2.86 23.30 -11.94
C GLU A 40 2.16 24.54 -11.34
N THR A 41 0.83 24.53 -11.35
CA THR A 41 0.03 25.49 -10.58
C THR A 41 0.16 25.20 -9.08
N VAL A 42 -0.13 26.19 -8.22
CA VAL A 42 -0.19 25.99 -6.76
C VAL A 42 -1.14 24.84 -6.38
N ALA A 43 -2.24 24.67 -7.12
CA ALA A 43 -3.20 23.59 -6.91
C ALA A 43 -2.59 22.20 -7.19
N GLU A 44 -1.78 22.08 -8.25
CA GLU A 44 -1.09 20.83 -8.58
C GLU A 44 -0.04 20.45 -7.55
N LEU A 45 0.70 21.43 -7.02
CA LEU A 45 1.65 21.20 -5.92
C LEU A 45 0.95 20.71 -4.64
N LEU A 46 -0.20 21.32 -4.29
CA LEU A 46 -0.99 20.91 -3.13
C LEU A 46 -1.53 19.49 -3.31
N ALA A 47 -2.04 19.16 -4.49
CA ALA A 47 -2.52 17.81 -4.82
C ALA A 47 -1.38 16.79 -4.71
N ARG A 48 -0.19 17.08 -5.25
CA ARG A 48 0.99 16.20 -5.14
C ARG A 48 1.41 15.97 -3.69
N ASN A 49 1.44 17.03 -2.88
CA ASN A 49 1.75 16.90 -1.45
C ASN A 49 0.71 16.01 -0.75
N ALA A 50 -0.58 16.25 -1.00
CA ALA A 50 -1.64 15.42 -0.43
C ALA A 50 -1.53 13.95 -0.84
N ILE A 51 -1.27 13.66 -2.13
CA ILE A 51 -1.07 12.30 -2.65
C ILE A 51 0.14 11.63 -1.99
N GLY A 52 1.27 12.35 -1.87
CA GLY A 52 2.47 11.82 -1.21
C GLY A 52 2.20 11.46 0.25
N ARG A 53 1.51 12.34 1.00
CA ARG A 53 1.12 12.06 2.39
C ARG A 53 0.18 10.86 2.51
N ILE A 54 -0.77 10.70 1.59
CA ILE A 54 -1.66 9.53 1.54
C ILE A 54 -0.82 8.27 1.31
N ARG A 55 0.12 8.31 0.35
CA ARG A 55 0.99 7.18 0.04
C ARG A 55 1.83 6.76 1.25
N ASP A 56 2.40 7.72 1.98
CA ASP A 56 3.23 7.42 3.15
C ASP A 56 2.42 6.68 4.25
N LEU A 57 1.17 7.11 4.50
CA LEU A 57 0.27 6.41 5.43
C LEU A 57 -0.05 4.99 4.97
N TYR A 58 -0.33 4.79 3.67
CA TYR A 58 -0.58 3.45 3.14
C TYR A 58 0.68 2.57 3.08
N MET A 59 1.87 3.16 2.98
CA MET A 59 3.13 2.42 3.08
C MET A 59 3.34 1.86 4.50
N GLU A 60 2.96 2.60 5.53
CA GLU A 60 2.96 2.11 6.91
C GLU A 60 1.98 0.96 7.09
N ALA A 61 0.74 1.12 6.62
CA ALA A 61 -0.26 0.05 6.64
C ALA A 61 0.20 -1.19 5.86
N TYR A 62 0.88 -1.00 4.73
CA TYR A 62 1.44 -2.09 3.93
C TYR A 62 2.53 -2.86 4.69
N ARG A 63 3.41 -2.16 5.41
CA ARG A 63 4.45 -2.81 6.23
C ARG A 63 3.85 -3.67 7.33
N GLU A 64 2.82 -3.17 8.01
CA GLU A 64 2.10 -3.94 9.02
C GLU A 64 1.40 -5.17 8.42
N ALA A 65 0.76 -5.01 7.26
CA ALA A 65 0.15 -6.13 6.55
C ALA A 65 1.19 -7.20 6.14
N LEU A 66 2.38 -6.79 5.71
CA LEU A 66 3.48 -7.70 5.39
C LEU A 66 4.04 -8.41 6.63
N ALA A 67 4.18 -7.70 7.76
CA ALA A 67 4.62 -8.28 9.02
C ALA A 67 3.62 -9.34 9.50
N LEU A 68 2.31 -9.03 9.45
CA LEU A 68 1.26 -9.98 9.78
C LEU A 68 1.25 -11.18 8.81
N ASN A 69 1.43 -10.94 7.52
CA ASN A 69 1.50 -12.02 6.52
C ASN A 69 2.73 -12.93 6.75
N ALA A 70 3.85 -12.37 7.21
CA ALA A 70 5.06 -13.13 7.52
C ALA A 70 4.83 -14.10 8.70
N CYS A 71 4.05 -13.69 9.72
CA CYS A 71 3.71 -14.56 10.83
C CYS A 71 3.04 -15.88 10.39
N PHE A 72 2.28 -15.90 9.29
CA PHE A 72 1.67 -17.13 8.78
C PHE A 72 2.62 -18.05 7.99
N LYS A 73 3.83 -17.57 7.66
CA LYS A 73 4.85 -18.32 6.92
C LYS A 73 5.92 -18.94 7.83
N ASP A 74 6.01 -18.48 9.07
CA ASP A 74 6.84 -19.03 10.15
C ASP A 74 6.16 -20.24 10.83
#